data_AF-A0A1I8BB55-F1
#
_entry.id   AF-A0A1I8BB55-F1
#
_cell.length_a   1.000
_cell.length_b   1.000
_cell.length_c   1.000
_cell.angle_alpha   90.00
_cell.angle_beta   90.00
_cell.angle_gamma   90.00
#
_symmetry.space_group_name_H-M   'P 1'
#
loop_
_entity.id
_entity.type
_entity.pdbx_description
1 polymer ?
#
loop_
_entity_poly.entity_id
_entity_poly.type
_entity_poly.pdbx_seq_one_letter_code
_entity_poly.pdbx_strand_id
1 'polypeptide(L)'
;MAIIFSQPNAEGLSRSGRELLYEESVRYTKILFNYHQRLYGNFEGAKRLDECFSLINKSFENARTFKELRKYQRDSYTNDTLFMICPNFYDLILENKD
;
A
#
# COMPACT_ATOMS: atom_id res chain seq x y z
N MET A 1 -2.09 -9.07 -2.22
CA MET A 1 -1.84 -8.44 -0.91
C MET A 1 -0.39 -8.55 -0.44
N ALA A 2 0.28 -9.73 -0.46
CA ALA A 2 1.66 -9.87 0.02
C ALA A 2 2.66 -8.86 -0.60
N ILE A 3 2.57 -8.59 -1.90
CA ILE A 3 3.39 -7.57 -2.60
C ILE A 3 3.19 -6.17 -2.00
N ILE A 4 1.95 -5.80 -1.63
CA ILE A 4 1.64 -4.48 -1.03
C ILE A 4 2.28 -4.33 0.36
N PHE A 5 2.40 -5.42 1.12
CA PHE A 5 2.98 -5.39 2.47
C PHE A 5 4.50 -5.56 2.51
N SER A 6 5.12 -5.95 1.38
CA SER A 6 6.57 -6.16 1.27
C SER A 6 7.30 -4.95 0.65
N GLN A 7 6.81 -3.73 0.90
CA GLN A 7 7.38 -2.54 0.30
C GLN A 7 8.64 -2.08 1.04
N PRO A 8 9.81 -2.02 0.36
CA PRO A 8 11.08 -1.67 1.01
C PRO A 8 11.22 -0.16 1.32
N ASN A 9 10.29 0.67 0.85
CA ASN A 9 10.31 2.12 1.01
C ASN A 9 9.53 2.61 2.24
N ALA A 10 9.05 1.72 3.11
CA ALA A 10 8.36 2.14 4.32
C ALA A 10 9.29 2.92 5.27
N GLU A 11 8.76 3.99 5.85
CA GLU A 11 9.46 4.81 6.84
C GLU A 11 9.76 3.99 8.11
N GLY A 12 10.90 4.27 8.75
CA GLY A 12 11.32 3.61 9.99
C GLY A 12 12.05 2.27 9.80
N LEU A 13 12.22 1.78 8.56
CA LEU A 13 12.96 0.54 8.31
C LEU A 13 14.48 0.71 8.37
N SER A 14 15.15 -0.21 9.06
CA SER A 14 16.60 -0.42 8.99
C SER A 14 17.01 -0.84 7.58
N ARG A 15 18.29 -0.69 7.24
CA ARG A 15 18.83 -1.14 5.93
C ARG A 15 18.53 -2.62 5.67
N SER A 16 18.79 -3.49 6.66
CA SER A 16 18.51 -4.92 6.55
C SER A 16 17.02 -5.23 6.38
N GLY A 17 16.14 -4.47 7.04
CA GLY A 17 14.70 -4.58 6.86
C GLY A 17 14.26 -4.23 5.44
N ARG A 18 14.83 -3.18 4.84
CA ARG A 18 14.54 -2.82 3.44
C ARG A 18 15.01 -3.89 2.46
N GLU A 19 16.19 -4.45 2.68
CA GLU A 19 16.74 -5.53 1.85
C GLU A 19 15.83 -6.78 1.94
N LEU A 20 15.43 -7.19 3.14
CA LEU A 20 14.52 -8.33 3.34
C LEU A 20 13.15 -8.12 2.66
N LEU A 21 12.54 -6.95 2.83
CA LEU A 21 11.26 -6.67 2.18
C LEU A 21 11.38 -6.63 0.66
N TYR A 22 12.48 -6.09 0.13
CA TYR A 22 12.75 -6.14 -1.30
C TYR A 22 12.82 -7.59 -1.81
N GLU A 23 13.58 -8.47 -1.15
CA GLU A 23 13.68 -9.88 -1.53
C GLU A 23 12.31 -10.57 -1.52
N GLU A 24 11.51 -10.35 -0.48
CA GLU A 24 10.15 -10.89 -0.38
C GLU A 24 9.23 -10.34 -1.47
N SER A 25 9.31 -9.04 -1.79
CA SER A 25 8.52 -8.44 -2.86
C SER A 25 8.81 -9.12 -4.21
N VAL A 26 10.09 -9.33 -4.53
CA VAL A 26 10.54 -10.02 -5.74
C VAL A 26 10.03 -11.46 -5.75
N ARG A 27 10.12 -12.16 -4.62
CA ARG A 27 9.64 -13.54 -4.47
C ARG A 27 8.14 -13.64 -4.77
N TYR A 28 7.32 -12.78 -4.15
CA TYR A 28 5.88 -12.78 -4.37
C TYR A 28 5.50 -12.38 -5.80
N THR A 29 6.21 -11.43 -6.41
CA THR A 29 6.02 -11.08 -7.82
C THR A 29 6.30 -12.25 -8.74
N LYS A 30 7.39 -13.00 -8.52
CA LYS A 30 7.70 -14.20 -9.31
C LYS A 30 6.62 -15.28 -9.17
N ILE A 31 6.13 -15.51 -7.96
CA ILE A 31 5.04 -16.46 -7.71
C ILE A 31 3.78 -16.04 -8.48
N LEU A 32 3.40 -14.76 -8.39
CA LEU A 32 2.23 -14.23 -9.08
C LEU A 32 2.37 -14.31 -10.61
N PHE A 33 3.55 -13.99 -11.14
CA PHE A 33 3.83 -14.08 -12.56
C PHE A 33 3.71 -15.52 -13.07
N ASN A 34 4.35 -16.47 -12.38
CA ASN A 34 4.27 -17.89 -12.73
C ASN A 34 2.84 -18.42 -12.66
N TYR A 35 2.06 -17.98 -11.67
CA TYR A 35 0.65 -18.32 -11.55
C TYR A 35 -0.15 -17.83 -12.78
N HIS A 36 0.02 -16.57 -13.18
CA HIS A 36 -0.65 -16.02 -14.36
C HIS A 36 -0.20 -16.69 -15.66
N GLN A 37 1.09 -16.97 -15.83
CA GLN A 37 1.59 -17.66 -17.02
C GLN A 37 1.02 -19.08 -17.14
N ARG A 38 0.87 -19.80 -16.03
CA ARG A 38 0.26 -21.14 -16.02
C ARG A 38 -1.22 -21.14 -16.42
N LEU A 39 -1.95 -20.08 -16.06
CA LEU A 39 -3.38 -19.97 -16.35
C LEU A 39 -3.68 -19.44 -17.74
N TYR A 40 -2.90 -18.46 -18.21
CA TYR A 40 -3.24 -17.66 -19.39
C TYR A 40 -2.19 -17.74 -20.50
N GLY A 41 -1.08 -18.45 -20.27
CA GLY A 41 0.07 -18.48 -21.17
C GLY A 41 1.02 -17.29 -20.96
N ASN A 42 2.17 -17.32 -21.64
CA ASN A 42 3.27 -16.39 -21.37
C ASN A 42 2.91 -14.92 -21.59
N PHE A 43 2.28 -14.60 -22.72
CA PHE A 43 1.98 -13.22 -23.10
C PHE A 43 0.84 -12.64 -22.26
N GLU A 44 -0.32 -13.32 -22.24
CA GLU A 44 -1.47 -12.84 -21.48
C GLU A 44 -1.17 -12.85 -19.98
N GLY A 45 -0.39 -13.81 -19.47
CA GLY A 45 0.04 -13.83 -18.08
C GLY A 45 0.89 -12.62 -17.69
N ALA A 46 1.76 -12.14 -18.57
CA ALA A 46 2.52 -10.89 -18.36
C ALA A 46 1.60 -9.67 -18.32
N LYS A 47 0.63 -9.60 -19.24
CA LYS A 47 -0.37 -8.52 -19.27
C LYS A 47 -1.19 -8.47 -17.98
N ARG A 48 -1.63 -9.61 -17.45
CA ARG A 48 -2.35 -9.67 -16.18
C ARG A 48 -1.53 -9.25 -14.98
N LEU A 49 -0.23 -9.56 -14.98
CA LEU A 49 0.67 -9.08 -13.95
C LEU A 49 0.81 -7.54 -14.00
N ASP A 50 0.93 -6.96 -15.20
CA ASP A 50 1.00 -5.50 -15.38
C ASP A 50 -0.29 -4.81 -14.88
N GLU A 51 -1.46 -5.34 -15.24
CA GLU A 51 -2.75 -4.85 -14.72
C GLU A 51 -2.78 -4.87 -13.18
N CYS A 52 -2.26 -5.93 -12.55
CA CYS A 52 -2.17 -6.03 -11.10
C CYS A 52 -1.25 -4.95 -10.51
N PHE A 53 -0.09 -4.69 -11.11
CA PHE A 53 0.81 -3.62 -10.66
C PHE A 53 0.18 -2.24 -10.85
N SER A 54 -0.57 -2.00 -11.93
CA SER A 54 -1.32 -0.76 -12.13
C SER A 54 -2.31 -0.51 -11.00
N LEU A 55 -3.05 -1.54 -10.57
CA LEU A 55 -3.98 -1.45 -9.44
C LEU A 55 -3.27 -1.20 -8.10
N ILE A 56 -2.12 -1.85 -7.88
CA ILE A 56 -1.29 -1.62 -6.70
C ILE A 56 -0.82 -0.16 -6.64
N ASN A 57 -0.31 0.38 -7.74
CA ASN A 57 0.14 1.77 -7.81
C ASN A 57 -0.99 2.77 -7.54
N LYS A 58 -2.16 2.57 -8.17
CA LYS A 58 -3.37 3.37 -7.89
C LYS A 58 -3.77 3.32 -6.42
N SER A 59 -3.59 2.18 -5.76
CA SER A 59 -3.89 2.04 -4.33
C SER A 59 -2.95 2.91 -3.47
N PHE A 60 -1.67 2.99 -3.81
CA PHE A 60 -0.71 3.88 -3.13
C PHE A 60 -0.99 5.36 -3.41
N GLU A 61 -1.35 5.72 -4.64
CA GLU A 61 -1.78 7.08 -5.00
C GLU A 61 -3.01 7.50 -4.19
N ASN A 62 -4.04 6.65 -4.16
CA ASN A 62 -5.25 6.90 -3.37
C ASN A 62 -4.91 7.06 -1.88
N ALA A 63 -4.05 6.21 -1.33
CA ALA A 63 -3.63 6.32 0.07
C ALA A 63 -2.93 7.66 0.37
N ARG A 64 -2.12 8.18 -0.57
CA ARG A 64 -1.50 9.50 -0.46
C ARG A 64 -2.55 10.61 -0.48
N THR A 65 -3.47 10.57 -1.45
CA THR A 65 -4.56 11.55 -1.54
C THR A 65 -5.42 11.56 -0.28
N PHE A 66 -5.75 10.40 0.28
CA PHE A 66 -6.49 10.31 1.55
C PHE A 66 -5.71 10.89 2.74
N LYS A 67 -4.38 10.73 2.77
CA LYS A 67 -3.53 11.33 3.80
C LYS A 67 -3.53 12.86 3.70
N GLU A 68 -3.42 13.40 2.50
CA GLU A 68 -3.46 14.84 2.24
C GLU A 68 -4.83 15.45 2.57
N LEU A 69 -5.92 14.80 2.14
CA LEU A 69 -7.28 15.22 2.45
C LEU A 69 -7.51 15.28 3.96
N ARG A 70 -7.03 14.28 4.71
CA ARG A 70 -7.13 14.27 6.18
C ARG A 70 -6.33 15.37 6.84
N LYS A 71 -5.14 15.68 6.33
CA LYS A 71 -4.35 16.82 6.81
C LYS A 71 -5.13 18.12 6.62
N TYR A 72 -5.68 18.34 5.43
CA TYR A 72 -6.50 19.52 5.13
C TYR A 72 -7.73 19.63 6.04
N GLN A 73 -8.44 18.52 6.27
CA GLN A 73 -9.58 18.49 7.20
C GLN A 73 -9.16 18.86 8.63
N ARG A 74 -8.06 18.29 9.14
CA ARG A 74 -7.54 18.62 10.47
C ARG A 74 -7.17 20.10 10.60
N ASP A 75 -6.57 20.67 9.56
CA ASP A 75 -6.16 22.08 9.55
C ASP A 75 -7.36 23.05 9.40
N SER A 76 -8.48 22.59 8.84
CA SER A 76 -9.65 23.44 8.51
C SER A 76 -10.80 23.38 9.52
N TYR A 77 -10.91 22.31 10.32
CA TYR A 77 -12.01 22.09 11.27
C TYR A 77 -11.49 22.10 12.72
N THR A 78 -12.20 22.74 13.64
CA THR A 78 -11.92 22.63 15.08
C THR A 78 -12.25 21.21 15.58
N ASN A 79 -11.53 20.71 16.58
CA ASN A 79 -11.62 19.31 17.06
C ASN A 79 -13.06 18.80 17.30
N ASP A 80 -13.98 19.68 17.69
CA ASP A 80 -15.39 19.34 17.94
C ASP A 80 -16.17 18.94 16.67
N THR A 81 -15.75 19.37 15.47
CA THR A 81 -16.41 19.00 14.20
C THR A 81 -15.82 17.74 13.56
N LEU A 82 -14.56 17.38 13.83
CA LEU A 82 -13.93 16.17 13.29
C LEU A 82 -14.56 14.88 13.86
N PHE A 83 -14.89 14.89 15.15
CA PHE A 83 -15.42 13.73 15.88
C PHE A 83 -16.80 13.28 15.37
N MET A 84 -17.59 14.21 14.79
CA MET A 84 -18.91 13.91 14.23
C MET A 84 -18.87 13.34 12.80
N ILE A 85 -17.81 13.57 12.04
CA ILE A 85 -17.78 13.26 10.59
C ILE A 85 -17.02 11.95 10.29
N CYS A 86 -16.06 11.55 11.12
CA CYS A 86 -15.26 10.34 10.90
C CYS A 86 -15.00 9.59 12.21
N PRO A 87 -15.77 8.53 12.53
CA PRO A 87 -15.56 7.74 13.75
C PRO A 87 -14.21 6.99 13.71
N ASN A 88 -13.30 7.47 14.55
CA ASN A 88 -12.03 7.00 15.12
C ASN A 88 -11.60 5.50 15.10
N PHE A 89 -11.79 4.72 14.03
CA PHE A 89 -11.01 3.47 13.90
C PHE A 89 -9.56 3.72 13.43
N TYR A 90 -9.35 4.76 12.61
CA TYR A 90 -8.04 5.02 12.01
C TYR A 90 -7.09 5.84 12.89
N ASP A 91 -7.60 6.69 13.78
CA ASP A 91 -6.76 7.49 14.67
C ASP A 91 -6.06 6.60 15.71
N LEU A 92 -6.73 5.53 16.15
CA LEU A 92 -6.16 4.50 17.04
C LEU A 92 -4.94 3.78 16.44
N ILE A 93 -4.86 3.64 15.12
CA ILE A 93 -3.74 2.95 14.45
C ILE A 93 -2.55 3.90 14.24
N LEU A 94 -2.81 5.21 14.14
CA LEU A 94 -1.76 6.22 13.86
C LEU A 94 -1.18 6.85 15.13
N GLU A 95 -1.91 6.88 16.24
CA GLU A 95 -1.39 7.33 17.55
C GLU A 95 -0.43 6.33 18.19
N ASN A 96 -0.42 5.06 17.76
CA ASN A 96 0.51 4.03 18.26
C ASN A 96 1.88 4.01 17.56
N LYS A 97 2.35 5.17 17.07
CA LYS A 97 3.73 5.34 16.56
C LYS A 97 4.52 6.27 17.48
N ASP A 98 4.88 5.76 18.65
CA ASP A 98 6.00 6.25 19.45
C ASP A 98 7.31 5.62 18.96
#